data_AF-A0A6P0S011-F1
#
_entry.id   AF-A0A6P0S011-F1
#
_cell.length_a   1.000
_cell.length_b   1.000
_cell.length_c   1.000
_cell.angle_alpha   90.00
_cell.angle_beta   90.00
_cell.angle_gamma   90.00
#
_symmetry.space_group_name_H-M   'P 1'
#
loop_
_entity.id
_entity.type
_entity.pdbx_description
1 polymer ?
#
loop_
_entity_poly.entity_id
_entity_poly.type
_entity_poly.pdbx_seq_one_letter_code
_entity_poly.pdbx_strand_id
1 'polypeptide(L)' 'MLKAAELWAQARNTGRPTADPKALDGDVILAAQAILVAEEGNEVIVATTNVGHLSQFIDAREWRLIQ' A
#
# COMPACT_ATOMS: atom_id res chain seq x y z
N MET A 1 0.35 11.51 6.21
CA MET A 1 -0.78 10.76 6.82
C MET A 1 -2.09 10.84 6.05
N LEU A 2 -2.42 11.94 5.35
CA LEU A 2 -3.68 12.07 4.58
C LEU A 2 -3.89 10.93 3.58
N LYS A 3 -2.91 10.68 2.70
CA LYS A 3 -2.95 9.60 1.70
C LYS A 3 -3.23 8.22 2.32
N ALA A 4 -2.68 7.93 3.50
CA ALA A 4 -2.95 6.67 4.21
C ALA A 4 -4.41 6.57 4.67
N ALA A 5 -5.00 7.66 5.16
CA ALA A 5 -6.42 7.68 5.52
C ALA A 5 -7.33 7.49 4.31
N GLU A 6 -6.98 8.09 3.16
CA GLU A 6 -7.70 7.92 1.89
C GLU A 6 -7.68 6.46 1.42
N LEU A 7 -6.49 5.84 1.39
CA LEU A 7 -6.33 4.43 1.02
C LEU A 7 -7.07 3.50 1.98
N TRP A 8 -7.02 3.77 3.30
CA TRP A 8 -7.75 3.00 4.30
C TRP A 8 -9.27 3.05 4.06
N ALA A 9 -9.82 4.23 3.77
CA ALA A 9 -11.22 4.40 3.47
C ALA A 9 -11.60 3.71 2.15
N GLN A 10 -10.78 3.88 1.11
CA GLN A 10 -10.97 3.23 -0.19
C GLN A 10 -11.03 1.70 -0.06
N ALA A 11 -10.04 1.10 0.61
CA ALA A 11 -9.95 -0.36 0.80
C ALA A 11 -11.24 -0.92 1.42
N ARG A 12 -11.77 -0.25 2.44
CA ARG A 12 -13.03 -0.63 3.10
C ARG A 12 -14.25 -0.46 2.20
N ASN A 13 -14.35 0.68 1.53
CA ASN A 13 -15.46 0.96 0.62
C ASN A 13 -15.50 -0.03 -0.55
N THR A 14 -14.36 -0.58 -0.94
CA THR A 14 -14.25 -1.63 -1.98
C THR A 14 -14.41 -3.07 -1.45
N GLY A 15 -14.68 -3.24 -0.15
CA GLY A 15 -14.86 -4.56 0.47
C GLY A 15 -13.57 -5.37 0.66
N ARG A 16 -12.41 -4.71 0.59
CA ARG A 16 -11.08 -5.33 0.77
C ARG A 16 -10.28 -4.67 1.89
N PRO A 17 -10.79 -4.69 3.13
CA PRO A 17 -10.05 -4.14 4.26
C PRO A 17 -8.74 -4.90 4.46
N THR A 18 -7.66 -4.19 4.75
CA THR A 18 -6.36 -4.81 5.04
C THR A 18 -6.14 -5.05 6.55
N ALA A 19 -6.92 -4.37 7.41
CA ALA A 19 -6.91 -4.54 8.87
C ALA A 19 -8.29 -4.32 9.52
N ASP A 20 -8.37 -4.48 10.85
CA ASP A 20 -9.57 -4.20 11.66
C ASP A 20 -10.06 -2.73 11.52
N PRO A 21 -11.38 -2.46 11.51
CA PRO A 21 -11.95 -1.10 11.43
C PRO A 21 -11.42 -0.07 12.43
N LYS A 22 -10.90 -0.49 13.57
CA LYS A 22 -10.36 0.42 14.58
C LYS A 22 -8.87 0.69 14.41
N ALA A 23 -8.21 0.00 13.47
CA ALA A 23 -6.78 0.14 13.21
C ALA A 23 -6.53 0.84 11.87
N LEU A 24 -5.55 1.74 11.86
CA LEU A 24 -4.91 2.20 10.64
C LEU A 24 -3.77 1.22 10.33
N ASP A 25 -3.86 0.56 9.18
CA ASP A 25 -2.95 -0.52 8.81
C ASP A 25 -1.55 0.00 8.42
N GLY A 26 -0.52 -0.72 8.85
CA GLY A 26 0.85 -0.50 8.42
C GLY A 26 1.02 -0.68 6.90
N ASP A 27 0.31 -1.62 6.28
CA ASP A 27 0.34 -1.81 4.83
C ASP A 27 -0.15 -0.56 4.09
N VAL A 28 -1.21 0.06 4.62
CA VAL A 28 -1.78 1.29 4.05
C VAL A 28 -0.85 2.50 4.25
N ILE A 29 -0.19 2.59 5.41
CA ILE A 29 0.80 3.65 5.66
C ILE A 29 1.99 3.49 4.72
N LEU A 30 2.52 2.28 4.57
CA LEU A 30 3.65 1.99 3.68
C LEU A 30 3.29 2.28 2.22
N ALA A 31 2.14 1.80 1.75
CA ALA A 31 1.65 2.08 0.40
C ALA A 31 1.50 3.58 0.16
N ALA A 32 0.96 4.33 1.13
CA ALA A 32 0.82 5.77 1.02
C ALA A 32 2.18 6.47 0.89
N GLN A 33 3.20 6.06 1.65
CA GLN A 33 4.54 6.64 1.50
C GLN A 33 5.15 6.30 0.13
N ALA A 34 5.01 5.04 -0.31
CA ALA A 34 5.50 4.60 -1.61
C ALA A 34 4.87 5.38 -2.78
N ILE A 35 3.56 5.63 -2.72
CA ILE A 35 2.85 6.43 -3.72
C ILE A 35 3.36 7.88 -3.74
N LEU A 36 3.57 8.51 -2.58
CA LEU A 36 4.08 9.89 -2.53
C LEU A 36 5.47 10.00 -3.16
N VAL A 37 6.36 9.02 -2.90
CA VAL A 37 7.69 8.96 -3.53
C VAL A 37 7.57 8.73 -5.05
N ALA A 38 6.61 7.93 -5.49
CA ALA A 38 6.35 7.73 -6.92
C ALA A 38 5.80 9.00 -7.61
N GLU A 39 4.96 9.77 -6.92
CA GLU A 39 4.44 11.06 -7.39
C GLU A 39 5.56 12.11 -7.57
N GLU A 40 6.70 11.96 -6.87
CA GLU A 40 7.92 12.75 -7.09
C GLU A 40 8.71 12.33 -8.35
N GLY A 41 8.22 11.34 -9.10
CA GLY A 41 8.82 10.87 -10.36
C GLY A 41 9.77 9.69 -10.22
N ASN A 42 9.82 9.05 -9.05
CA ASN A 42 10.64 7.87 -8.82
C ASN A 42 9.92 6.58 -9.25
N GLU A 43 10.67 5.61 -9.76
CA GLU A 43 10.18 4.24 -9.85
C GLU A 43 10.21 3.59 -8.45
N VAL A 44 9.06 3.12 -7.98
CA VAL A 44 8.92 2.57 -6.63
C VAL A 44 8.27 1.19 -6.70
N ILE A 45 8.96 0.21 -6.12
CA ILE A 45 8.45 -1.16 -5.93
C ILE A 45 8.57 -1.51 -4.45
N VAL A 46 7.49 -1.98 -3.84
CA VAL A 46 7.51 -2.46 -2.45
C VAL A 46 7.87 -3.95 -2.43
N ALA A 47 9.08 -4.25 -1.95
CA ALA A 47 9.52 -5.62 -1.72
C ALA A 47 8.84 -6.19 -0.46
N THR A 48 7.99 -7.21 -0.60
CA THR A 48 7.20 -7.77 0.51
C THR A 48 6.85 -9.23 0.28
N THR A 49 6.61 -9.97 1.37
CA THR A 49 5.94 -11.28 1.31
C THR A 49 4.41 -11.13 1.41
N ASN A 50 3.90 -9.98 1.86
CA ASN A 50 2.47 -9.68 1.92
C ASN A 50 1.98 -8.99 0.64
N VAL A 51 2.23 -9.63 -0.51
CA VAL A 51 1.93 -9.06 -1.83
C VAL A 51 0.44 -8.76 -1.96
N GLY A 52 -0.43 -9.66 -1.53
CA GLY A 52 -1.89 -9.52 -1.70
C GLY A 52 -2.50 -8.28 -1.03
N HIS A 53 -1.95 -7.82 0.09
CA HIS A 53 -2.43 -6.58 0.72
C HIS A 53 -1.93 -5.33 -0.01
N LEU A 54 -0.64 -5.30 -0.33
CA LEU A 54 0.04 -4.09 -0.84
C LEU A 54 -0.17 -3.87 -2.34
N SER A 55 -0.34 -4.96 -3.12
CA SER A 55 -0.59 -4.90 -4.56
C SER A 55 -1.95 -4.27 -4.92
N GLN A 56 -2.78 -3.97 -3.92
CA GLN A 56 -4.03 -3.24 -4.09
C GLN A 56 -3.81 -1.75 -4.33
N PHE A 57 -2.65 -1.22 -3.94
CA PHE A 57 -2.39 0.22 -3.91
C PHE A 57 -1.15 0.63 -4.69
N ILE A 58 -0.12 -0.21 -4.73
CA ILE A 58 1.17 0.09 -5.34
C ILE A 58 1.77 -1.20 -5.93
N ASP A 59 2.77 -1.07 -6.81
CA ASP A 59 3.54 -2.22 -7.26
C ASP A 59 4.25 -2.86 -6.06
N ALA A 60 3.84 -4.09 -5.76
CA ALA A 60 4.36 -4.87 -4.64
C ALA A 60 4.70 -6.27 -5.15
N ARG A 61 5.92 -6.72 -4.85
CA ARG A 61 6.45 -7.99 -5.36
C ARG A 61 7.28 -8.68 -4.30
N GLU A 62 7.42 -10.00 -4.42
CA GLU A 62 8.49 -10.69 -3.71
C GLU A 62 9.85 -10.18 -4.18
N TRP A 63 10.76 -9.93 -3.24
CA TRP A 63 12.05 -9.30 -3.52
C TRP A 63 12.88 -10.02 -4.59
N ARG A 64 12.73 -11.34 -4.72
CA ARG A 64 13.46 -12.17 -5.70
C ARG A 64 13.01 -11.95 -7.14
N LEU A 65 11.86 -11.29 -7.34
CA LEU A 65 11.28 -11.01 -8.66
C LEU A 65 11.61 -9.59 -9.15
N ILE A 66 12.34 -8.81 -8.35
CA ILE A 66 12.81 -7.47 -8.70
C ILE A 66 14.18 -7.61 -9.37
N GLN A 67 14.42 -6.87 -10.45
CA GLN A 67 15.63 -6.94 -11.27
C GLN A 67 16.44 -5.65 -11.13
#